data_AF-A0A9P0K1R2-F1
#
_entry.id   AF-A0A9P0K1R2-F1
#
_cell.length_a   1.000
_cell.length_b   1.000
_cell.length_c   1.000
_cell.angle_alpha   90.00
_cell.angle_beta   90.00
_cell.angle_gamma   90.00
#
_symmetry.space_group_name_H-M   'P 1'
#
loop_
_entity.id
_entity.type
_entity.pdbx_description
1 polymer ?
#
loop_
_entity_poly.entity_id
_entity_poly.type
_entity_poly.pdbx_seq_one_letter_code
_entity_poly.pdbx_strand_id
1 'polypeptide(L)'
;MNAFNETIKHYDHVDILINNAGILDDSIWEREISVNLNGNIHGLILGMEKFLKTYRQSEEAVIVNISSVCGIECYGFLPVYCSIKLAIIGMTRAGCGSRGAGTNNKVRQKRKRLDR
;
A
#
# COMPACT_ATOMS: atom_id res chain seq x y z
N MET A 1 7.45 -0.08 -13.02
CA MET A 1 6.34 -0.93 -13.56
C MET A 1 6.76 -2.38 -13.83
N ASN A 2 8.06 -2.68 -13.93
CA ASN A 2 8.53 -4.01 -14.33
C ASN A 2 8.08 -5.13 -13.37
N ALA A 3 8.20 -4.93 -12.05
CA ALA A 3 7.86 -5.96 -11.07
C ALA A 3 6.42 -6.47 -11.22
N PHE A 4 5.42 -5.58 -11.27
CA PHE A 4 4.03 -5.98 -11.45
C PHE A 4 3.79 -6.72 -12.77
N ASN A 5 4.34 -6.22 -13.88
CA ASN A 5 4.15 -6.86 -15.18
C ASN A 5 4.74 -8.27 -15.20
N GLU A 6 5.92 -8.47 -14.61
CA GLU A 6 6.52 -9.81 -14.48
C GLU A 6 5.67 -10.71 -13.56
N THR A 7 5.15 -10.20 -12.44
CA THR A 7 4.23 -10.98 -11.59
C THR A 7 2.99 -11.44 -12.37
N ILE A 8 2.37 -10.56 -13.17
CA ILE A 8 1.23 -10.94 -13.99
C ILE A 8 1.62 -11.97 -15.05
N LYS A 9 2.77 -11.82 -15.72
CA LYS A 9 3.22 -12.82 -16.70
C LYS A 9 3.45 -14.21 -16.11
N HIS A 10 3.92 -14.28 -14.86
CA HIS A 10 4.27 -15.54 -14.23
C HIS A 10 3.09 -16.21 -13.49
N TYR A 11 2.20 -15.42 -12.91
CA TYR A 11 1.16 -15.93 -12.01
C TYR A 11 -0.27 -15.63 -12.49
N ASP A 12 -0.43 -14.86 -13.57
CA ASP A 12 -1.69 -14.33 -14.13
C ASP A 12 -2.52 -13.43 -13.19
N HIS A 13 -2.35 -13.61 -11.88
CA HIS A 13 -3.20 -13.03 -10.86
C HIS A 13 -2.40 -12.49 -9.67
N VAL A 14 -2.96 -11.47 -9.01
CA VAL A 14 -2.45 -10.89 -7.75
C VAL A 14 -3.63 -10.51 -6.87
N ASP A 15 -3.69 -11.10 -5.68
CA ASP A 15 -4.69 -10.78 -4.67
C ASP A 15 -4.12 -9.98 -3.48
N ILE A 16 -2.79 -10.02 -3.28
CA ILE A 16 -2.13 -9.40 -2.13
C ILE A 16 -0.97 -8.52 -2.62
N LEU A 17 -0.95 -7.27 -2.16
CA LEU A 17 0.15 -6.34 -2.34
C LEU A 17 0.71 -5.93 -0.99
N ILE A 18 2.04 -6.02 -0.82
CA ILE A 18 2.73 -5.60 0.41
C ILE A 18 3.69 -4.47 0.07
N ASN A 19 3.38 -3.25 0.53
CA ASN A 19 4.23 -2.09 0.38
C ASN A 19 5.20 -2.00 1.56
N ASN A 20 6.38 -2.63 1.41
CA ASN A 20 7.40 -2.75 2.47
C ASN A 20 8.66 -1.90 2.24
N ALA A 21 8.88 -1.35 1.04
CA ALA A 21 10.11 -0.60 0.74
C ALA A 21 10.36 0.51 1.78
N GLY A 22 11.56 0.52 2.35
CA GLY A 22 11.90 1.38 3.49
C GLY A 22 13.40 1.55 3.64
N ILE A 23 13.83 2.80 3.86
CA ILE A 23 15.14 3.17 4.40
C ILE A 23 14.92 3.99 5.67
N LEU A 24 15.91 4.01 6.57
CA LEU A 24 15.90 4.83 7.78
C LEU A 24 17.20 5.62 7.79
N ASP A 25 17.13 6.85 7.29
CA ASP A 25 18.27 7.74 7.19
C ASP A 25 17.79 9.20 6.95
N ASP A 26 17.48 9.88 8.06
CA ASP A 26 17.08 11.29 8.07
C ASP A 26 18.17 12.24 7.49
N SER A 27 19.43 11.80 7.38
CA SER A 27 20.49 12.63 6.78
C SER A 27 20.33 12.82 5.27
N ILE A 28 19.63 11.88 4.62
CA ILE A 28 19.29 11.91 3.19
C ILE A 28 17.77 11.93 3.00
N TRP A 29 17.10 12.81 3.75
CA TRP A 29 15.65 12.90 3.90
C TRP A 29 14.87 12.89 2.56
N GLU A 30 15.39 13.49 1.49
CA GLU A 30 14.72 13.49 0.17
C GLU A 30 14.61 12.08 -0.41
N ARG A 31 15.68 11.27 -0.26
CA ARG A 31 15.68 9.87 -0.67
C ARG A 31 14.76 9.06 0.23
N GLU A 32 14.74 9.36 1.52
CA GLU A 32 13.86 8.69 2.48
C GLU A 32 12.39 8.92 2.15
N ILE A 33 11.99 10.17 1.88
CA ILE A 33 10.64 10.50 1.39
C ILE A 33 10.34 9.78 0.07
N SER A 34 11.27 9.81 -0.87
CA SER A 34 11.09 9.18 -2.18
C SER A 34 10.87 7.67 -2.09
N VAL A 35 11.67 6.97 -1.29
CA VAL A 35 11.54 5.51 -1.13
C VAL A 35 10.34 5.15 -0.27
N ASN A 36 10.23 5.75 0.91
CA ASN A 36 9.29 5.30 1.93
C ASN A 36 7.88 5.82 1.70
N LEU A 37 7.74 7.10 1.32
CA LEU A 37 6.43 7.73 1.16
C LEU A 37 5.97 7.64 -0.29
N ASN A 38 6.73 8.16 -1.25
CA ASN A 38 6.32 8.15 -2.66
C ASN A 38 6.21 6.72 -3.17
N GLY A 39 7.17 5.85 -2.85
CA GLY A 39 7.10 4.42 -3.18
C GLY A 39 5.83 3.75 -2.65
N ASN A 40 5.44 4.03 -1.40
CA ASN A 40 4.23 3.49 -0.79
C ASN A 40 2.95 4.04 -1.46
N ILE A 41 2.89 5.35 -1.74
CA ILE A 41 1.79 5.99 -2.47
C ILE A 41 1.63 5.37 -3.85
N HIS A 42 2.72 5.24 -4.60
CA HIS A 42 2.69 4.62 -5.93
C HIS A 42 2.20 3.18 -5.86
N GLY A 43 2.70 2.39 -4.91
CA GLY A 43 2.24 1.03 -4.69
C GLY A 43 0.74 0.96 -4.39
N LEU A 44 0.25 1.80 -3.48
CA LEU A 44 -1.15 1.88 -3.10
C LEU A 44 -2.04 2.23 -4.31
N ILE A 45 -1.75 3.32 -5.01
CA ILE A 45 -2.55 3.78 -6.16
C ILE A 45 -2.52 2.74 -7.29
N LEU A 46 -1.34 2.23 -7.67
CA LEU A 46 -1.21 1.23 -8.72
C LEU A 46 -1.93 -0.07 -8.36
N GLY A 47 -1.82 -0.51 -7.10
CA GLY A 47 -2.53 -1.67 -6.58
C GLY A 47 -4.05 -1.49 -6.68
N MET A 48 -4.57 -0.38 -6.15
CA MET A 48 -6.01 -0.08 -6.11
C MET A 48 -6.64 0.15 -7.48
N GLU A 49 -5.97 0.89 -8.36
CA GLU A 49 -6.57 1.37 -9.60
C GLU A 49 -6.32 0.45 -10.79
N LYS A 50 -5.23 -0.32 -10.77
CA LYS A 50 -4.79 -1.11 -11.92
C LYS A 50 -4.66 -2.59 -11.59
N PHE A 51 -3.76 -2.96 -10.69
CA PHE A 51 -3.34 -4.37 -10.59
C PHE A 51 -4.35 -5.24 -9.86
N LEU A 52 -4.70 -4.92 -8.61
CA LEU A 52 -5.69 -5.72 -7.87
C LEU A 52 -7.09 -5.56 -8.47
N LYS A 53 -7.38 -4.42 -9.11
CA LYS A 53 -8.67 -4.21 -9.78
C LYS A 53 -8.86 -5.15 -10.97
N THR A 54 -7.82 -5.33 -11.78
CA THR A 54 -7.90 -6.06 -13.06
C THR A 54 -7.50 -7.53 -12.94
N TYR A 55 -6.49 -7.81 -12.11
CA TYR A 55 -5.81 -9.11 -12.08
C TYR A 55 -6.04 -9.88 -10.78
N ARG A 56 -6.97 -9.48 -9.91
CA ARG A 56 -7.37 -10.34 -8.78
C ARG A 56 -8.14 -11.56 -9.26
N GLN A 57 -7.86 -12.70 -8.66
CA GLN A 57 -8.63 -13.93 -8.84
C GLN A 57 -9.72 -14.03 -7.77
N SER A 58 -9.39 -13.61 -6.55
CA SER A 58 -10.26 -13.70 -5.39
C SER A 58 -11.34 -12.61 -5.39
N GLU A 59 -12.45 -12.85 -4.66
CA GLU A 59 -13.50 -11.84 -4.45
C GLU A 59 -13.01 -10.62 -3.66
N GLU A 60 -11.96 -10.81 -2.86
CA GLU A 60 -11.33 -9.79 -2.04
C GLU A 60 -9.85 -9.68 -2.40
N ALA A 61 -9.29 -8.49 -2.18
CA ALA A 61 -7.86 -8.24 -2.38
C ALA A 61 -7.35 -7.37 -1.24
N VAL A 62 -6.10 -7.56 -0.85
CA VAL A 62 -5.52 -6.92 0.34
C VAL A 62 -4.29 -6.11 -0.04
N ILE A 63 -4.23 -4.87 0.45
CA ILE A 63 -3.01 -4.06 0.43
C ILE A 63 -2.52 -3.91 1.87
N VAL A 64 -1.29 -4.33 2.12
CA VAL A 64 -0.62 -4.19 3.41
C VAL A 64 0.46 -3.12 3.28
N ASN A 65 0.30 -2.01 4.00
CA ASN A 65 1.30 -0.96 4.06
C ASN A 65 2.13 -1.10 5.33
N ILE A 66 3.45 -1.24 5.19
CA ILE A 66 4.33 -1.44 6.35
C ILE A 66 4.73 -0.09 6.94
N SER A 67 4.22 0.19 8.13
CA SER A 67 4.63 1.33 8.95
C SER A 67 5.72 0.93 9.96
N SER A 68 5.86 1.68 11.06
CA SER A 68 6.80 1.45 12.16
C SER A 68 6.15 1.88 13.47
N VAL A 69 6.73 1.46 14.61
CA VAL A 69 6.45 2.09 15.91
C VAL A 69 6.66 3.61 15.85
N CYS A 70 7.61 4.07 15.01
CA CYS A 70 7.87 5.48 14.72
C CYS A 70 6.68 6.24 14.11
N GLY A 71 5.66 5.54 13.61
CA GLY A 71 4.42 6.16 13.13
C GLY A 71 3.39 6.43 14.24
N ILE A 72 3.65 5.97 15.46
CA ILE A 72 2.79 6.15 16.64
C ILE A 72 3.55 6.88 17.75
N GLU A 73 4.82 6.52 17.95
CA GLU A 73 5.73 7.15 18.90
C GLU A 73 6.85 7.86 18.15
N CYS A 74 7.01 9.17 18.37
CA CYS A 74 8.01 9.95 17.66
C CYS A 74 9.32 10.04 18.44
N TYR A 75 10.44 9.87 17.74
CA TYR A 75 11.78 10.06 18.30
C TYR A 75 12.41 11.33 17.72
N GLY A 76 12.92 12.20 18.59
CA GLY A 76 13.45 13.52 18.19
C GLY A 76 14.65 13.48 17.23
N PHE A 77 15.34 12.34 17.14
CA PHE A 77 16.45 12.12 16.21
C PHE A 77 16.02 11.52 14.85
N LEU A 78 14.72 11.28 14.64
CA LEU A 78 14.15 10.72 13.39
C LEU A 78 12.87 11.47 12.94
N PRO A 79 12.85 12.82 12.90
CA PRO A 79 11.62 13.57 12.60
C PRO A 79 11.03 13.26 11.21
N VAL A 80 11.86 13.05 10.19
CA VAL A 80 11.40 12.76 8.82
C VAL A 80 10.84 11.34 8.75
N TYR A 81 11.59 10.35 9.24
CA TYR A 81 11.14 8.97 9.25
C TYR A 81 9.83 8.81 10.05
N CYS A 82 9.70 9.43 11.22
CA CYS A 82 8.48 9.41 12.03
C CYS A 82 7.29 10.00 11.25
N SER A 83 7.50 11.16 10.62
CA SER A 83 6.46 11.84 9.82
C SER A 83 5.97 10.96 8.66
N ILE A 84 6.90 10.29 7.97
CA ILE A 84 6.55 9.37 6.87
C ILE A 84 5.75 8.18 7.38
N LYS A 85 6.18 7.55 8.48
CA LYS A 85 5.50 6.38 9.04
C LYS A 85 4.11 6.72 9.58
N LEU A 86 3.93 7.93 10.14
CA LEU A 86 2.62 8.47 10.48
C LEU A 86 1.75 8.70 9.23
N ALA A 87 2.32 9.27 8.16
CA ALA A 87 1.61 9.47 6.90
C ALA A 87 1.11 8.14 6.29
N ILE A 88 1.91 7.07 6.34
CA ILE A 88 1.48 5.73 5.89
C ILE A 88 0.27 5.22 6.67
N ILE A 89 0.21 5.47 7.98
CA ILE A 89 -0.96 5.12 8.81
C ILE A 89 -2.18 5.96 8.38
N GLY A 90 -2.00 7.28 8.21
CA GLY A 90 -3.06 8.18 7.75
C GLY A 90 -3.63 7.76 6.39
N MET A 91 -2.77 7.45 5.43
CA MET A 91 -3.17 6.96 4.10
C MET A 91 -3.93 5.63 4.19
N THR A 92 -3.46 4.70 5.03
CA THR A 92 -4.13 3.40 5.20
C THR A 92 -5.54 3.59 5.76
N ARG A 93 -5.72 4.47 6.75
CA ARG A 93 -7.03 4.79 7.33
C ARG A 93 -7.96 5.49 6.35
N ALA A 94 -7.45 6.49 5.61
CA ALA A 94 -8.23 7.24 4.63
C ALA A 94 -8.63 6.38 3.41
N GLY A 95 -7.73 5.53 2.93
CA GLY A 95 -7.97 4.59 1.84
C GLY A 95 -8.99 3.51 2.20
N CYS A 96 -9.07 3.13 3.48
CA CYS A 96 -10.06 2.16 3.96
C CYS A 96 -11.48 2.76 4.03
N GLY A 97 -11.62 4.05 4.34
CA GLY A 97 -12.92 4.71 4.52
C GLY A 97 -13.66 5.11 3.23
N SER A 98 -12.97 5.24 2.11
CA SER A 98 -13.53 5.85 0.88
C SER A 98 -14.27 4.88 -0.05
N ARG A 99 -14.16 3.56 0.17
CA ARG A 99 -14.93 2.53 -0.58
C ARG A 99 -15.25 1.33 0.31
N GLY A 100 -16.29 1.45 1.14
CA GLY A 100 -17.02 0.34 1.77
C GLY A 100 -16.18 -0.91 2.07
N ALA A 101 -15.22 -0.81 2.98
CA ALA A 101 -14.46 -1.95 3.46
C ALA A 101 -14.22 -1.75 4.96
N GLY A 102 -14.94 -2.52 5.77
CA GLY A 102 -14.74 -2.52 7.21
C GLY A 102 -13.33 -3.01 7.56
N THR A 103 -12.60 -2.23 8.36
CA THR A 103 -11.51 -2.74 9.20
C THR A 103 -12.14 -3.73 10.20
N ASN A 104 -11.78 -5.00 10.25
CA ASN A 104 -10.42 -5.51 10.42
C ASN A 104 -10.03 -6.44 9.28
N ASN A 105 -8.95 -6.11 8.57
CA ASN A 105 -8.26 -7.08 7.70
C ASN A 105 -9.15 -7.82 6.68
N LYS A 106 -10.20 -7.18 6.13
CA LYS A 106 -11.00 -7.72 5.00
C LYS A 106 -11.56 -6.59 4.14
N VAL A 107 -11.10 -6.49 2.90
CA VAL A 107 -11.63 -5.53 1.91
C VAL A 107 -12.60 -6.26 1.00
N ARG A 108 -13.90 -6.07 1.26
CA ARG A 108 -14.99 -6.68 0.49
C ARG A 108 -15.37 -5.82 -0.71
N GLN A 109 -14.83 -6.15 -1.89
CA GLN A 109 -15.35 -5.63 -3.16
C GLN A 109 -16.12 -6.71 -3.92
N LYS A 110 -17.44 -6.80 -3.67
CA LYS A 110 -18.35 -7.66 -4.41
C LYS A 110 -18.32 -7.31 -5.90
N ARG A 111 -17.83 -8.24 -6.72
CA ARG A 111 -17.94 -8.18 -8.19
C ARG A 111 -19.39 -8.53 -8.54
N LYS A 112 -20.16 -7.59 -9.12
CA LYS A 112 -21.42 -7.96 -9.79
C LYS A 112 -21.03 -8.82 -10.99
N ARG A 113 -21.37 -10.12 -10.97
CA ARG A 113 -21.34 -10.95 -12.17
C ARG A 113 -22.31 -10.30 -13.17
N LEU A 114 -21.80 -9.87 -14.31
CA LEU A 114 -22.59 -9.64 -15.50
C LEU A 114 -22.64 -11.00 -16.20
N ASP A 115 -23.84 -11.57 -16.23
CA ASP A 115 -24.12 -12.84 -16.87
C ASP A 115 -23.73 -12.76 -18.36
N ARG A 116 -22.99 -13.77 -18.82
CA ARG A 116 -22.88 -14.17 -20.22
C ARG A 116 -23.25 -15.64 -20.30
#